data_AF-A0A2D8A685-F1
#
_entry.id   AF-A0A2D8A685-F1
#
_cell.length_a   1.000
_cell.length_b   1.000
_cell.length_c   1.000
_cell.angle_alpha   90.00
_cell.angle_beta   90.00
_cell.angle_gamma   90.00
#
_symmetry.space_group_name_H-M   'P 1'
#
loop_
_entity.id
_entity.type
_entity.pdbx_description
1 polymer ?
#
loop_
_entity_poly.entity_id
_entity_poly.type
_entity_poly.pdbx_seq_one_letter_code
_entity_poly.pdbx_strand_id
1 'polypeptide(L)'
;MRNLMPARPVIKADIEQLKRNWAAQMPLKQMASEVGCCVDTLKRILNREGIAIFPAAKYQTSKRQRQQVWERPCLSCGSKKPRPKWQYICNKCKELHADFA
;
A
#
# COMPACT_ATOMS: atom_id res chain seq x y z
N MET A 1 9.98 -19.44 22.61
CA MET A 1 10.35 -18.12 22.05
C MET A 1 9.38 -17.81 20.92
N ARG A 2 8.63 -16.70 20.97
CA ARG A 2 7.66 -16.34 19.92
C ARG A 2 8.41 -15.54 18.85
N ASN A 3 8.62 -16.15 17.68
CA ASN A 3 9.17 -15.46 16.51
C ASN A 3 8.11 -14.50 15.96
N LEU A 4 8.09 -13.27 16.47
CA LEU A 4 7.33 -12.18 15.89
C LEU A 4 7.97 -11.82 14.54
N MET A 5 7.17 -11.72 13.48
CA MET A 5 7.66 -11.19 12.21
C MET A 5 8.15 -9.75 12.42
N PRO A 6 9.41 -9.42 12.08
CA PRO A 6 9.90 -8.06 12.20
C PRO A 6 9.12 -7.13 11.26
N ALA A 7 8.95 -5.87 11.64
CA ALA A 7 8.29 -4.85 10.83
C ALA A 7 9.13 -4.57 9.56
N ARG A 8 8.86 -5.33 8.50
CA ARG A 8 9.52 -5.25 7.20
C ARG A 8 8.48 -5.20 6.08
N PRO A 9 8.83 -4.74 4.86
CA PRO A 9 7.95 -4.85 3.71
C PRO A 9 7.49 -6.31 3.53
N VAL A 10 6.19 -6.51 3.30
CA VAL A 10 5.60 -7.85 3.12
C VAL A 10 6.26 -8.53 1.93
N ILE A 11 6.94 -9.65 2.17
CA ILE A 11 7.56 -10.46 1.11
C ILE A 11 6.62 -11.58 0.66
N LYS A 12 6.87 -12.13 -0.53
CA LYS A 12 6.05 -13.24 -1.09
C LYS A 12 5.90 -14.44 -0.14
N ALA A 13 6.97 -14.78 0.57
CA ALA A 13 6.96 -15.87 1.55
C ALA A 13 5.97 -15.63 2.71
N ASP A 14 5.81 -14.36 3.15
CA ASP A 14 4.86 -14.02 4.21
C ASP A 14 3.41 -14.24 3.70
N ILE A 15 3.14 -13.90 2.44
CA ILE A 15 1.83 -14.10 1.79
C ILE A 15 1.53 -15.59 1.64
N GLU A 16 2.51 -16.40 1.24
CA GLU A 16 2.35 -17.85 1.14
C GLU A 16 2.08 -18.50 2.49
N GLN A 17 2.76 -18.06 3.55
CA GLN A 17 2.46 -18.51 4.90
C GLN A 17 1.02 -18.17 5.31
N LEU A 18 0.57 -16.95 5.02
CA LEU A 18 -0.81 -16.52 5.29
C LEU A 18 -1.84 -17.37 4.53
N LYS A 19 -1.55 -17.73 3.27
CA LYS A 19 -2.41 -18.62 2.47
C LYS A 19 -2.50 -20.02 3.10
N ARG A 20 -1.38 -20.59 3.55
CA ARG A 20 -1.35 -21.90 4.23
C ARG A 20 -2.14 -21.86 5.54
N ASN A 21 -1.91 -20.85 6.37
CA ASN A 21 -2.62 -20.68 7.64
C ASN A 21 -4.13 -20.50 7.43
N TRP A 22 -4.54 -19.75 6.40
CA TRP A 22 -5.94 -19.58 6.04
C TRP A 22 -6.58 -20.88 5.52
N ALA A 23 -5.88 -21.63 4.66
CA ALA A 23 -6.33 -22.92 4.16
C ALA A 23 -6.49 -23.96 5.28
N ALA A 24 -5.64 -23.90 6.31
CA ALA A 24 -5.75 -24.71 7.52
C ALA A 24 -6.87 -24.25 8.48
N GLN A 25 -7.68 -23.25 8.10
CA GLN A 25 -8.74 -22.65 8.92
C GLN A 25 -8.26 -22.19 10.32
N MET A 26 -7.02 -21.71 10.39
CA MET A 26 -6.47 -21.22 11.65
C MET A 26 -7.27 -20.01 12.16
N PRO A 27 -7.53 -19.90 13.47
CA PRO A 27 -8.24 -18.74 14.02
C PRO A 27 -7.50 -17.43 13.75
N LEU A 28 -8.25 -16.40 13.32
CA LEU A 28 -7.69 -15.08 12.98
C LEU A 28 -6.87 -14.45 14.13
N LYS A 29 -7.25 -14.70 15.38
CA LYS A 29 -6.52 -14.21 16.56
C LYS A 29 -5.12 -14.82 16.67
N GLN A 30 -4.99 -16.10 16.33
CA GLN A 30 -3.71 -16.81 16.34
C GLN A 30 -2.83 -16.34 15.18
N MET A 31 -3.39 -16.29 13.97
CA MET A 31 -2.69 -15.76 12.80
C MET A 31 -2.17 -14.33 13.04
N ALA A 32 -2.98 -13.47 13.66
CA ALA A 32 -2.59 -12.09 13.95
C ALA A 32 -1.43 -12.03 14.95
N SER A 33 -1.44 -12.93 15.95
CA SER A 33 -0.34 -13.06 16.91
C SER A 33 0.96 -13.56 16.29
N GLU A 34 0.91 -14.47 15.30
CA GLU A 34 2.10 -14.95 14.58
C GLU A 34 2.72 -13.85 13.72
N VAL A 35 1.88 -13.07 13.04
CA VAL A 35 2.31 -11.93 12.22
C VAL A 35 2.76 -10.74 13.09
N GLY A 36 2.33 -10.69 14.36
CA GLY A 36 2.61 -9.56 15.26
C GLY A 36 1.75 -8.33 14.97
N CYS A 37 0.53 -8.51 14.47
CA CYS A 37 -0.41 -7.41 14.23
C CYS A 37 -1.78 -7.65 14.89
N CYS A 38 -2.66 -6.65 14.88
CA CYS A 38 -4.02 -6.82 15.37
C CYS A 38 -4.91 -7.52 14.32
N VAL A 39 -6.02 -8.13 14.76
CA VAL A 39 -6.93 -8.88 13.90
C VAL A 39 -7.52 -8.03 12.78
N ASP A 40 -7.80 -6.74 13.03
CA ASP A 40 -8.33 -5.83 11.99
C ASP A 40 -7.29 -5.61 10.88
N THR A 41 -6.02 -5.41 11.26
CA THR A 41 -4.89 -5.28 10.32
C THR A 41 -4.72 -6.57 9.52
N LEU A 42 -4.80 -7.73 10.15
CA LEU A 42 -4.75 -9.02 9.45
C LEU A 42 -5.87 -9.13 8.41
N LYS A 43 -7.12 -8.79 8.76
CA LYS A 43 -8.25 -8.81 7.82
C LYS A 43 -8.01 -7.90 6.62
N ARG A 44 -7.43 -6.71 6.82
CA ARG A 44 -7.05 -5.80 5.73
C ARG A 44 -5.97 -6.40 4.83
N ILE A 45 -4.96 -7.05 5.41
CA ILE A 45 -3.91 -7.73 4.64
C ILE A 45 -4.51 -8.86 3.82
N LEU A 46 -5.30 -9.75 4.43
CA LEU A 46 -5.94 -10.88 3.74
C LEU A 46 -6.86 -10.42 2.60
N ASN A 47 -7.60 -9.33 2.77
CA ASN A 47 -8.45 -8.77 1.71
C ASN A 47 -7.62 -8.11 0.60
N ARG A 48 -6.59 -7.34 0.95
CA ARG A 48 -5.70 -6.70 -0.02
C ARG A 48 -4.96 -7.71 -0.89
N GLU A 49 -4.50 -8.81 -0.30
CA GLU A 49 -3.80 -9.87 -1.03
C GLU A 49 -4.76 -10.87 -1.71
N GLY A 50 -6.08 -10.65 -1.64
CA GLY A 50 -7.10 -11.50 -2.27
C GLY A 50 -7.21 -12.91 -1.67
N ILE A 51 -6.73 -13.13 -0.45
CA ILE A 51 -6.76 -14.43 0.23
C ILE A 51 -8.15 -14.67 0.82
N ALA A 52 -8.79 -13.64 1.36
CA ALA A 52 -10.12 -13.73 1.95
C ALA A 52 -10.91 -12.44 1.72
N ILE A 53 -12.19 -12.55 1.36
CA ILE A 53 -13.06 -11.41 1.15
C ILE A 53 -13.85 -11.14 2.44
N PHE A 54 -13.68 -9.96 3.00
CA PHE A 54 -14.49 -9.49 4.14
C PHE A 54 -15.50 -8.45 3.65
N PRO A 55 -16.80 -8.61 3.93
CA PRO A 55 -17.87 -7.80 3.31
C PRO A 55 -17.93 -6.35 3.80
N ALA A 56 -17.28 -6.00 4.92
CA ALA A 56 -17.35 -4.64 5.43
C ALA A 56 -16.55 -3.66 4.55
N ALA A 57 -17.14 -2.49 4.29
CA ALA A 57 -16.59 -1.45 3.42
C ALA A 57 -15.13 -1.06 3.74
N LYS A 58 -14.73 -1.06 5.01
CA LYS A 58 -13.37 -0.73 5.44
C LYS A 58 -12.29 -1.74 5.02
N TYR A 59 -12.67 -2.96 4.62
CA TYR A 59 -11.73 -3.99 4.17
C TYR A 59 -11.66 -4.10 2.66
N GLN A 60 -12.70 -3.63 1.94
CA GLN A 60 -12.67 -3.61 0.48
C GLN A 60 -11.53 -2.69 0.04
N THR A 61 -10.58 -3.25 -0.70
CA THR A 61 -9.51 -2.45 -1.26
C THR A 61 -10.04 -1.70 -2.47
N SER A 62 -9.98 -0.37 -2.42
CA SER A 62 -10.11 0.42 -3.65
C SER A 62 -8.98 -0.04 -4.56
N LYS A 63 -9.31 -0.68 -5.69
CA LYS A 63 -8.33 -1.07 -6.72
C LYS A 63 -7.37 0.09 -6.89
N ARG A 64 -6.06 -0.15 -6.68
CA ARG A 64 -4.96 0.83 -6.72
C ARG A 64 -5.26 1.86 -7.81
N GLN A 65 -5.79 3.03 -7.43
CA GLN A 65 -6.18 4.01 -8.43
C GLN A 65 -4.91 4.35 -9.20
N ARG A 66 -4.92 4.16 -10.52
CA ARG A 66 -3.86 4.68 -11.39
C ARG A 66 -3.67 6.14 -10.97
N GLN A 67 -2.43 6.54 -10.68
CA GLN A 67 -2.13 7.90 -10.26
C GLN A 67 -2.88 8.86 -11.19
N GLN A 68 -3.81 9.63 -10.62
CA GLN A 68 -4.58 10.57 -11.42
C GLN A 68 -3.58 11.56 -12.00
N VAL A 69 -3.57 11.72 -13.32
CA VAL A 69 -2.76 12.72 -14.01
C VAL A 69 -3.62 13.95 -14.33
N TRP A 70 -2.98 15.11 -14.42
CA TRP A 70 -3.60 16.36 -14.85
C TRP A 70 -2.71 17.12 -15.83
N GLU A 71 -3.34 17.95 -16.67
CA GLU A 71 -2.67 18.72 -17.74
C GLU A 71 -2.39 20.18 -17.33
N ARG A 72 -2.46 20.48 -16.03
CA ARG A 72 -2.23 21.82 -15.51
C ARG A 72 -0.82 22.31 -15.92
N PRO A 73 -0.64 23.54 -16.41
CA PRO A 73 0.67 24.08 -16.71
C PRO A 73 1.59 24.13 -15.48
N CYS A 74 2.90 23.97 -15.69
CA CYS A 74 3.90 24.18 -14.64
C CYS A 74 3.93 25.66 -14.24
N LEU A 75 3.96 25.97 -12.94
CA LEU A 75 4.02 27.36 -12.46
C LEU A 75 5.35 28.06 -12.78
N SER A 76 6.44 27.31 -12.97
CA SER A 76 7.77 27.88 -13.24
C SER A 76 8.06 27.95 -14.75
N CYS A 77 7.86 26.87 -15.50
CA CYS A 77 8.20 26.82 -16.94
C CYS A 77 7.00 26.77 -17.90
N GLY A 78 5.76 26.80 -17.42
CA GLY A 78 4.57 26.77 -18.27
C GLY A 78 4.30 25.48 -19.06
N SER A 79 5.16 24.45 -18.95
CA SER A 79 4.96 23.18 -19.67
C SER A 79 3.57 22.59 -19.40
N LYS A 80 2.96 21.89 -20.37
CA LYS A 80 1.63 21.22 -20.23
C LYS A 80 1.72 19.70 -20.19
N LYS A 81 2.93 19.16 -19.99
CA LYS A 81 3.16 17.71 -19.93
C LYS A 81 2.28 17.10 -18.83
N PRO A 82 1.65 15.93 -19.06
CA PRO A 82 0.82 15.28 -18.06
C PRO A 82 1.67 14.98 -16.81
N ARG A 83 1.15 15.35 -15.65
CA ARG A 83 1.82 15.13 -14.35
C ARG A 83 0.88 14.48 -13.37
N PRO A 84 1.40 13.85 -12.30
CA PRO A 84 0.62 13.55 -11.12
C PRO A 84 -0.26 14.73 -10.71
N LYS A 85 -1.54 14.46 -10.44
CA LYS A 85 -2.50 15.42 -9.90
C LYS A 85 -1.86 16.08 -8.66
N TRP A 86 -2.07 17.38 -8.50
CA TRP A 86 -1.45 18.22 -7.45
C TRP A 86 0.05 18.52 -7.63
N GLN A 87 0.67 18.10 -8.74
CA GLN A 87 2.03 18.54 -9.06
C GLN A 87 2.01 19.87 -9.84
N TYR A 88 2.19 20.98 -9.11
CA TYR A 88 2.17 22.35 -9.65
C TYR A 88 3.48 22.76 -10.35
N ILE A 89 4.60 22.17 -9.95
CA ILE A 89 5.95 22.43 -10.50
C ILE A 89 6.50 21.11 -11.06
N CYS A 90 7.02 21.13 -12.30
CA CYS A 90 7.57 19.93 -12.92
C CYS A 90 8.89 19.50 -12.26
N ASN A 91 9.25 18.21 -12.40
CA ASN A 91 10.47 17.66 -11.79
C ASN A 91 11.73 18.46 -12.19
N LYS A 92 11.86 18.82 -13.47
CA LYS A 92 12.94 19.68 -13.96
C LYS A 92 13.05 21.00 -13.20
N CYS A 93 11.94 21.71 -13.02
CA CYS A 93 11.94 22.96 -12.26
C CYS A 93 12.19 22.72 -10.77
N LYS A 94 11.69 21.62 -10.22
CA LYS A 94 11.91 21.26 -8.82
C LYS A 94 13.38 20.98 -8.52
N GLU A 95 14.07 20.28 -9.41
CA GLU A 95 15.52 20.03 -9.34
C GLU A 95 16.29 21.36 -9.41
N LEU A 96 15.97 22.22 -10.38
CA LEU A 96 16.59 23.54 -10.50
C LEU A 96 16.41 24.42 -9.25
N HIS A 97 15.29 24.31 -8.54
CA HIS A 97 15.05 25.07 -7.30
C HIS A 97 15.65 24.41 -6.05
N ALA A 98 15.99 23.12 -6.11
CA ALA A 98 16.56 22.39 -4.97
C ALA A 98 18.02 22.79 -4.69
N ASP A 99 18.73 23.27 -5.72
CA ASP A 99 20.14 23.69 -5.60
C ASP A 99 20.32 25.06 -4.90
N PHE A 100 19.23 25.76 -4.58
CA PHE A 100 19.24 27.09 -3.96
C PHE A 100 18.68 27.11 -2.52
N ALA A 101 18.40 25.95 -1.93
CA ALA A 101 17.88 25.80 -0.57
C ALA A 101 18.84 25.00 0.31
#